data_AF-A0A8H6X4F6-F1
#
_entry.id   AF-A0A8H6X4F6-F1
#
_cell.length_a   1.000
_cell.length_b   1.000
_cell.length_c   1.000
_cell.angle_alpha   90.00
_cell.angle_beta   90.00
_cell.angle_gamma   90.00
#
_symmetry.space_group_name_H-M   'P 1'
#
loop_
_entity.id
_entity.type
_entity.pdbx_description
1 polymer ?
#
loop_
_entity_poly.entity_id
_entity_poly.type
_entity_poly.pdbx_seq_one_letter_code
_entity_poly.pdbx_strand_id
1 'polypeptide(L)'
;MVSPLLSLHDEQVSTFRNEFGLKATAINSSNGGCTREIMDQVVAGEWQIVMLSPEMLVSRRFIDGVLRKPAFGSRCLSVYIDEAHCVSHWGASFRKKYASIGIIRAFLPRTTPIIAVTTTLTPRVHQDLVVKLQFDPKDYIFCSIGNDRPNVSQVIRSMEHAANSYRDLDFLIPAGTNKPGEIKKTFLYTDDIKDGGKTIDHLNARVPEEYRSRGLVRPYNAGMSRQYREDVMALFKAGIIRILVCTDAAGMGCDISDIELVVQWKAPQNLSSWVQRAGCAARGAGISGMAVMIVEKSAFETSPITSGSVDNPVSTVPTRARGRGRGRGTGGRGGHGKRGGKQGKDYAERHGQRRDADIPQDAPAEGLYALIQSMVCRRIILANVFGNNPPAVSKEACCDICNPKLFDGVRPSKSVRAVRQKGIRKGPPSDTV
;
A
#
# COMPACT_ATOMS: atom_id res chain seq x y z
N MET A 1 -6.44 6.07 -24.04
CA MET A 1 -5.99 5.50 -22.76
C MET A 1 -7.04 5.79 -21.70
N VAL A 2 -7.37 4.80 -20.86
CA VAL A 2 -8.37 4.89 -19.81
C VAL A 2 -7.67 4.69 -18.48
N SER A 3 -7.76 5.65 -17.56
CA SER A 3 -7.12 5.57 -16.24
C SER A 3 -8.08 6.07 -15.16
N PRO A 4 -8.00 5.60 -13.90
CA PRO A 4 -8.94 6.03 -12.87
C PRO A 4 -8.58 7.41 -12.30
N LEU A 5 -7.33 7.85 -12.46
CA LEU A 5 -6.77 8.92 -11.65
C LEU A 5 -6.64 10.20 -12.45
N LEU A 6 -7.57 11.11 -12.22
CA LEU A 6 -7.60 12.40 -12.92
C LEU A 6 -6.31 13.20 -12.71
N SER A 7 -5.67 13.10 -11.54
CA SER A 7 -4.40 13.77 -11.25
C SER A 7 -3.25 13.27 -12.13
N LEU A 8 -3.32 12.02 -12.61
CA LEU A 8 -2.30 11.43 -13.47
C LEU A 8 -2.50 11.79 -14.95
N HIS A 9 -3.73 12.18 -15.34
CA HIS A 9 -4.02 12.49 -16.74
C HIS A 9 -3.20 13.67 -17.26
N ASP A 10 -3.11 14.75 -16.49
CA ASP A 10 -2.38 15.95 -16.91
C ASP A 10 -0.86 15.68 -16.97
N GLU A 11 -0.32 14.90 -16.02
CA GLU A 11 1.08 14.48 -16.00
C GLU A 11 1.42 13.60 -17.20
N GLN A 12 0.62 12.57 -17.48
CA GLN A 12 0.83 11.70 -18.64
C GLN A 12 0.68 12.46 -19.96
N VAL A 13 -0.29 13.38 -20.08
CA VAL A 13 -0.41 14.25 -21.26
C VAL A 13 0.84 15.13 -21.42
N SER A 14 1.36 15.68 -20.33
CA SER A 14 2.60 16.45 -20.33
C SER A 14 3.78 15.61 -20.83
N THR A 15 3.95 14.40 -20.30
CA THR A 15 4.97 13.44 -20.76
C THR A 15 4.84 13.13 -22.25
N PHE A 16 3.64 12.78 -22.73
CA PHE A 16 3.42 12.50 -24.16
C PHE A 16 3.77 13.69 -25.06
N ARG A 17 3.43 14.92 -24.64
CA ARG A 17 3.72 16.12 -25.43
C ARG A 17 5.20 16.50 -25.39
N ASN A 18 5.79 16.52 -24.20
CA ASN A 18 7.10 17.12 -23.97
C ASN A 18 8.26 16.13 -24.21
N GLU A 19 8.10 14.87 -23.83
CA GLU A 19 9.15 13.85 -23.96
C GLU A 19 9.03 13.07 -25.27
N PHE A 20 7.80 12.78 -25.70
CA PHE A 20 7.53 11.96 -26.88
C PHE A 20 7.09 12.77 -28.12
N GLY A 21 6.83 14.07 -27.99
CA GLY A 21 6.43 14.93 -29.11
C GLY A 21 5.05 14.59 -29.70
N LEU A 22 4.18 13.90 -28.94
CA LEU A 22 2.87 13.44 -29.40
C LEU A 22 1.77 14.44 -29.07
N LYS A 23 0.80 14.59 -29.98
CA LYS A 23 -0.43 15.33 -29.70
C LYS A 23 -1.31 14.54 -28.74
N ALA A 24 -1.26 14.87 -27.47
CA ALA A 24 -2.07 14.25 -26.41
C ALA A 24 -3.10 15.20 -25.82
N THR A 25 -4.25 14.71 -25.38
CA THR A 25 -5.23 15.48 -24.61
C THR A 25 -5.89 14.64 -23.51
N ALA A 26 -6.36 15.28 -22.45
CA ALA A 26 -7.10 14.65 -21.37
C ALA A 26 -8.53 15.20 -21.30
N ILE A 27 -9.50 14.29 -21.43
CA ILE A 27 -10.92 14.57 -21.33
C ILE A 27 -11.38 14.07 -19.96
N ASN A 28 -11.48 15.00 -19.02
CA ASN A 28 -11.91 14.75 -17.65
C ASN A 28 -12.72 15.95 -17.11
N SER A 29 -13.27 15.82 -15.90
CA SER A 29 -14.05 16.89 -15.26
C SER A 29 -13.25 18.17 -15.01
N SER A 30 -11.93 18.08 -14.84
CA SER A 30 -11.05 19.24 -14.62
C SER A 30 -10.85 20.06 -15.90
N ASN A 31 -10.96 19.44 -17.07
CA ASN A 31 -10.69 20.05 -18.38
C ASN A 31 -11.97 20.30 -19.20
N GLY A 32 -13.12 20.51 -18.52
CA GLY A 32 -14.40 20.80 -19.16
C GLY A 32 -15.18 19.59 -19.68
N GLY A 33 -14.66 18.37 -19.47
CA GLY A 33 -15.32 17.13 -19.86
C GLY A 33 -15.47 16.96 -21.37
N CYS A 34 -16.54 16.30 -21.81
CA CYS A 34 -16.79 16.02 -23.21
C CYS A 34 -17.44 17.23 -23.92
N THR A 35 -16.76 18.36 -24.10
CA THR A 35 -17.32 19.48 -24.90
C THR A 35 -17.55 19.06 -26.36
N ARG A 36 -18.38 19.80 -27.11
CA ARG A 36 -18.64 19.45 -28.52
C ARG A 36 -17.36 19.57 -29.34
N GLU A 37 -16.63 20.65 -29.09
CA GLU A 37 -15.39 21.01 -29.75
C GLU A 37 -14.33 19.92 -29.57
N ILE A 38 -14.08 19.46 -28.33
CA ILE A 38 -13.06 18.43 -28.08
C ILE A 38 -13.46 17.08 -28.71
N MET A 39 -14.74 16.74 -28.73
CA MET A 39 -15.21 15.50 -29.37
C MET A 39 -15.05 15.58 -30.89
N ASP A 40 -15.37 16.72 -31.50
CA ASP A 40 -15.19 16.95 -32.93
C ASP A 40 -13.69 16.87 -33.31
N GLN A 41 -12.79 17.42 -32.50
CA GLN A 41 -11.33 17.29 -32.69
C GLN A 41 -10.85 15.83 -32.58
N VAL A 42 -11.37 15.05 -31.64
CA VAL A 42 -11.06 13.61 -31.52
C VAL A 42 -11.56 12.84 -32.75
N VAL A 43 -12.76 13.15 -33.23
CA VAL A 43 -13.35 12.55 -34.44
C VAL A 43 -12.72 13.07 -35.73
N ALA A 44 -12.03 14.20 -35.71
CA ALA A 44 -11.21 14.69 -36.82
C ALA A 44 -9.81 14.04 -36.82
N GLY A 45 -9.37 13.46 -35.70
CA GLY A 45 -8.04 12.86 -35.57
C GLY A 45 -6.94 13.88 -35.24
N GLU A 46 -7.29 15.01 -34.62
CA GLU A 46 -6.31 16.03 -34.21
C GLU A 46 -5.39 15.55 -33.08
N TRP A 47 -5.85 14.56 -32.30
CA TRP A 47 -5.14 14.00 -31.15
C TRP A 47 -4.69 12.55 -31.44
N GLN A 48 -3.40 12.28 -31.19
CA GLN A 48 -2.83 10.94 -31.26
C GLN A 48 -3.09 10.13 -29.99
N ILE A 49 -3.09 10.81 -28.83
CA ILE A 49 -3.38 10.21 -27.53
C ILE A 49 -4.57 10.92 -26.89
N VAL A 50 -5.61 10.17 -26.56
CA VAL A 50 -6.77 10.69 -25.82
C VAL A 50 -6.85 9.95 -24.48
N MET A 51 -6.69 10.70 -23.40
CA MET A 51 -6.80 10.22 -22.02
C MET A 51 -8.21 10.47 -21.47
N LEU A 52 -8.82 9.43 -20.90
CA LEU A 52 -10.20 9.44 -20.42
C LEU A 52 -10.31 8.76 -19.06
N SER A 53 -11.26 9.21 -18.25
CA SER A 53 -11.70 8.41 -17.10
C SER A 53 -12.66 7.31 -17.59
N PRO A 54 -12.84 6.22 -16.82
CA PRO A 54 -13.83 5.20 -17.18
C PRO A 54 -15.25 5.78 -17.26
N GLU A 55 -15.61 6.75 -16.41
CA GLU A 55 -16.90 7.46 -16.46
C GLU A 55 -17.11 8.18 -17.79
N MET A 56 -16.10 8.91 -18.26
CA MET A 56 -16.19 9.68 -19.50
C MET A 56 -16.32 8.77 -20.71
N LEU A 57 -15.51 7.72 -20.77
CA LEU A 57 -15.52 6.76 -21.88
C LEU A 57 -16.90 6.11 -22.09
N VAL A 58 -17.54 5.67 -21.01
CA VAL A 58 -18.85 4.99 -21.07
C VAL A 58 -20.03 5.96 -20.95
N SER A 59 -19.78 7.26 -20.97
CA SER A 59 -20.83 8.26 -20.97
C SER A 59 -21.59 8.25 -22.30
N ARG A 60 -22.90 8.48 -22.26
CA ARG A 60 -23.72 8.57 -23.48
C ARG A 60 -23.17 9.62 -24.44
N ARG A 61 -22.68 10.73 -23.90
CA ARG A 61 -22.13 11.84 -24.68
C ARG A 61 -20.88 11.43 -25.47
N PHE A 62 -19.94 10.73 -24.84
CA PHE A 62 -18.74 10.25 -25.54
C PHE A 62 -19.06 9.09 -26.51
N ILE A 63 -19.97 8.19 -26.14
CA ILE A 63 -20.43 7.11 -27.02
C ILE A 63 -21.05 7.68 -28.29
N ASP A 64 -22.01 8.58 -28.17
CA ASP A 64 -22.77 9.12 -29.31
C ASP A 64 -21.94 10.14 -30.12
N GLY A 65 -21.09 10.92 -29.44
CA GLY A 65 -20.23 11.93 -30.04
C GLY A 65 -19.00 11.37 -30.73
N VAL A 66 -18.40 10.30 -30.20
CA VAL A 66 -17.10 9.77 -30.64
C VAL A 66 -17.18 8.30 -31.06
N LEU A 67 -17.53 7.39 -30.14
CA LEU A 67 -17.38 5.94 -30.40
C LEU A 67 -18.28 5.44 -31.55
N ARG A 68 -19.49 5.98 -31.70
CA ARG A 68 -20.39 5.64 -32.81
C ARG A 68 -19.98 6.23 -34.17
N LYS A 69 -18.95 7.08 -34.23
CA LYS A 69 -18.52 7.73 -35.47
C LYS A 69 -17.57 6.81 -36.24
N PRO A 70 -17.91 6.37 -37.47
CA PRO A 70 -17.03 5.51 -38.26
C PRO A 70 -15.65 6.11 -38.50
N ALA A 71 -15.59 7.44 -38.68
CA ALA A 71 -14.34 8.18 -38.82
C ALA A 71 -13.39 7.96 -37.64
N PHE A 72 -13.89 8.00 -36.40
CA PHE A 72 -13.09 7.69 -35.21
C PHE A 72 -12.67 6.22 -35.20
N GLY A 73 -13.62 5.30 -35.37
CA GLY A 73 -13.35 3.85 -35.34
C GLY A 73 -12.26 3.43 -36.33
N SER A 74 -12.29 3.95 -37.56
CA SER A 74 -11.30 3.64 -38.61
C SER A 74 -9.87 4.09 -38.29
N ARG A 75 -9.70 5.03 -37.35
CA ARG A 75 -8.39 5.55 -36.93
C ARG A 75 -7.99 5.11 -35.52
N CYS A 76 -8.89 4.44 -34.80
CA CYS A 76 -8.60 3.98 -33.45
C CYS A 76 -7.65 2.78 -33.50
N LEU A 77 -6.36 3.07 -33.29
CA LEU A 77 -5.31 2.06 -33.35
C LEU A 77 -5.40 1.06 -32.20
N SER A 78 -5.66 1.51 -30.98
CA SER A 78 -5.74 0.67 -29.80
C SER A 78 -6.39 1.38 -28.61
N VAL A 79 -6.88 0.60 -27.64
CA VAL A 79 -7.39 1.11 -26.37
C VAL A 79 -6.61 0.51 -25.22
N TYR A 80 -5.93 1.36 -24.45
CA TYR A 80 -5.27 0.97 -23.20
C TYR A 80 -6.19 1.22 -22.01
N ILE A 81 -6.35 0.21 -21.15
CA ILE A 81 -7.06 0.25 -19.88
C ILE A 81 -6.03 0.07 -18.77
N ASP A 82 -5.71 1.19 -18.12
CA ASP A 82 -4.80 1.26 -16.99
C ASP A 82 -5.52 0.91 -15.68
N GLU A 83 -4.78 0.39 -14.70
CA GLU A 83 -5.30 -0.17 -13.45
C GLU A 83 -6.47 -1.14 -13.66
N ALA A 84 -6.31 -2.06 -14.61
CA ALA A 84 -7.38 -2.92 -15.08
C ALA A 84 -8.01 -3.77 -13.95
N HIS A 85 -7.27 -4.06 -12.87
CA HIS A 85 -7.80 -4.75 -11.69
C HIS A 85 -9.04 -4.08 -11.08
N CYS A 86 -9.25 -2.77 -11.29
CA CYS A 86 -10.45 -2.02 -10.88
C CYS A 86 -11.77 -2.58 -11.45
N VAL A 87 -11.71 -3.43 -12.48
CA VAL A 87 -12.87 -4.13 -13.07
C VAL A 87 -13.52 -5.13 -12.10
N SER A 88 -12.74 -5.67 -11.17
CA SER A 88 -13.17 -6.73 -10.26
C SER A 88 -13.59 -6.15 -8.91
N HIS A 89 -14.71 -6.63 -8.36
CA HIS A 89 -15.11 -6.33 -6.98
C HIS A 89 -14.07 -6.84 -5.96
N TRP A 90 -13.24 -7.78 -6.40
CA TRP A 90 -12.15 -8.41 -5.66
C TRP A 90 -10.80 -7.80 -6.01
N GLY A 91 -10.77 -6.70 -6.78
CA GLY A 91 -9.56 -5.93 -7.00
C GLY A 91 -9.33 -4.95 -5.85
N ALA A 92 -8.07 -4.53 -5.68
CA ALA A 92 -7.66 -3.60 -4.62
C ALA A 92 -8.41 -2.26 -4.60
N SER A 93 -8.99 -1.85 -5.73
CA SER A 93 -9.69 -0.57 -5.89
C SER A 93 -10.86 -0.68 -6.87
N PHE A 94 -11.84 -1.54 -6.56
CA PHE A 94 -13.01 -1.73 -7.42
C PHE A 94 -13.69 -0.41 -7.81
N ARG A 95 -13.95 -0.25 -9.11
CA ARG A 95 -14.69 0.89 -9.64
C ARG A 95 -15.76 0.42 -10.60
N LYS A 96 -17.03 0.63 -10.23
CA LYS A 96 -18.20 0.15 -10.97
C LYS A 96 -18.17 0.43 -12.49
N LYS A 97 -17.61 1.57 -12.91
CA LYS A 97 -17.53 1.92 -14.34
C LYS A 97 -16.50 1.11 -15.12
N TYR A 98 -15.43 0.64 -14.49
CA TYR A 98 -14.49 -0.28 -15.15
C TYR A 98 -15.18 -1.56 -15.61
N ALA A 99 -16.06 -2.12 -14.78
CA ALA A 99 -16.82 -3.33 -15.10
C ALA A 99 -17.73 -3.19 -16.34
N SER A 100 -17.99 -1.96 -16.81
CA SER A 100 -18.78 -1.70 -18.01
C SER A 100 -17.95 -1.39 -19.26
N ILE A 101 -16.62 -1.29 -19.17
CA ILE A 101 -15.77 -0.86 -20.30
C ILE A 101 -15.86 -1.82 -21.48
N GLY A 102 -16.10 -3.12 -21.27
CA GLY A 102 -16.22 -4.10 -22.36
C GLY A 102 -17.22 -3.71 -23.44
N ILE A 103 -18.25 -2.91 -23.11
CA ILE A 103 -19.25 -2.41 -24.07
C ILE A 103 -18.63 -1.65 -25.26
N ILE A 104 -17.45 -1.04 -25.10
CA ILE A 104 -16.84 -0.24 -26.17
C ILE A 104 -16.48 -1.07 -27.39
N ARG A 105 -16.26 -2.39 -27.22
CA ARG A 105 -15.97 -3.30 -28.33
C ARG A 105 -17.10 -3.34 -29.36
N ALA A 106 -18.34 -3.08 -28.95
CA ALA A 106 -19.48 -3.03 -29.86
C ALA A 106 -19.43 -1.82 -30.82
N PHE A 107 -18.61 -0.80 -30.52
CA PHE A 107 -18.50 0.42 -31.32
C PHE A 107 -17.18 0.50 -32.12
N LEU A 108 -16.20 -0.33 -31.79
CA LEU A 108 -14.88 -0.32 -32.42
C LEU A 108 -14.77 -1.45 -33.46
N PRO A 109 -13.91 -1.29 -34.49
CA PRO A 109 -13.56 -2.40 -35.37
C PRO A 109 -13.06 -3.62 -34.56
N ARG A 110 -13.39 -4.83 -35.02
CA ARG A 110 -12.91 -6.08 -34.38
C ARG A 110 -11.38 -6.18 -34.34
N THR A 111 -10.71 -5.49 -35.25
CA THR A 111 -9.25 -5.42 -35.34
C THR A 111 -8.61 -4.45 -34.36
N THR A 112 -9.37 -3.63 -33.63
CA THR A 112 -8.82 -2.68 -32.65
C THR A 112 -8.47 -3.42 -31.35
N PRO A 113 -7.18 -3.60 -31.01
CA PRO A 113 -6.77 -4.25 -29.77
C PRO A 113 -7.15 -3.42 -28.55
N ILE A 114 -7.62 -4.11 -27.51
CA ILE A 114 -7.74 -3.57 -26.16
C ILE A 114 -6.62 -4.17 -25.33
N ILE A 115 -5.80 -3.32 -24.72
CA ILE A 115 -4.69 -3.71 -23.85
C ILE A 115 -5.08 -3.35 -22.42
N ALA A 116 -5.12 -4.34 -21.53
CA ALA A 116 -5.36 -4.14 -20.10
C ALA A 116 -4.03 -4.27 -19.34
N VAL A 117 -3.68 -3.26 -18.54
CA VAL A 117 -2.44 -3.24 -17.75
C VAL A 117 -2.77 -3.06 -16.26
N THR A 118 -2.04 -3.77 -15.39
CA THR A 118 -2.19 -3.69 -13.93
C THR A 118 -0.92 -4.19 -13.25
N THR A 119 -0.62 -3.67 -12.05
CA THR A 119 0.52 -4.15 -11.23
C THR A 119 0.18 -5.42 -10.45
N THR A 120 -1.05 -5.53 -9.96
CA THR A 120 -1.49 -6.67 -9.15
C THR A 120 -2.61 -7.40 -9.86
N LEU A 121 -2.45 -8.72 -10.03
CA LEU A 121 -3.42 -9.54 -10.72
C LEU A 121 -3.48 -10.95 -10.13
N THR A 122 -4.40 -11.17 -9.19
CA THR A 122 -4.68 -12.53 -8.69
C THR A 122 -5.41 -13.35 -9.77
N PRO A 123 -5.35 -14.69 -9.74
CA PRO A 123 -6.04 -15.54 -10.71
C PRO A 123 -7.55 -15.23 -10.83
N ARG A 124 -8.20 -14.91 -9.71
CA ARG A 124 -9.61 -14.51 -9.68
C ARG A 124 -9.87 -13.19 -10.39
N VAL A 125 -9.04 -12.17 -10.14
CA VAL A 125 -9.17 -10.87 -10.81
C VAL A 125 -8.87 -11.00 -12.31
N HIS A 126 -7.96 -11.89 -12.69
CA HIS A 126 -7.69 -12.21 -14.10
C HIS A 126 -8.92 -12.78 -14.80
N GLN A 127 -9.62 -13.73 -14.18
CA GLN A 127 -10.86 -14.28 -14.74
C GLN A 127 -11.95 -13.20 -14.91
N ASP A 128 -12.10 -12.33 -13.92
CA ASP A 128 -13.03 -11.20 -13.96
C ASP A 128 -12.69 -10.23 -15.11
N LEU A 129 -11.40 -9.98 -15.36
CA LEU A 129 -10.93 -9.15 -16.47
C LEU A 129 -11.32 -9.73 -17.83
N VAL A 130 -11.02 -11.01 -18.04
CA VAL A 130 -11.33 -11.70 -19.31
C VAL A 130 -12.83 -11.58 -19.62
N VAL A 131 -13.68 -11.87 -18.64
CA VAL A 131 -15.13 -11.81 -18.79
C VAL A 131 -15.63 -10.38 -19.01
N LYS A 132 -15.28 -9.44 -18.12
CA LYS A 132 -15.87 -8.08 -18.11
C LYS A 132 -15.33 -7.19 -19.21
N LEU A 133 -14.07 -7.38 -19.61
CA LEU A 133 -13.50 -6.71 -20.78
C LEU A 133 -13.73 -7.47 -22.08
N GLN A 134 -14.46 -8.59 -22.03
CA GLN A 134 -14.86 -9.39 -23.19
C GLN A 134 -13.65 -9.80 -24.05
N PHE A 135 -12.57 -10.26 -23.42
CA PHE A 135 -11.50 -10.92 -24.14
C PHE A 135 -11.97 -12.31 -24.55
N ASP A 136 -11.76 -12.67 -25.83
CA ASP A 136 -11.99 -14.03 -26.28
C ASP A 136 -10.89 -14.93 -25.69
N PRO A 137 -11.21 -15.96 -24.89
CA PRO A 137 -10.21 -16.86 -24.33
C PRO A 137 -9.32 -17.56 -25.37
N LYS A 138 -9.74 -17.61 -26.64
CA LYS A 138 -8.99 -18.19 -27.75
C LYS A 138 -8.10 -17.20 -28.49
N ASP A 139 -8.30 -15.89 -28.27
CA ASP A 139 -7.69 -14.83 -29.06
C ASP A 139 -7.30 -13.63 -28.17
N TYR A 140 -6.49 -13.91 -27.14
CA TYR A 140 -5.82 -12.88 -26.35
C TYR A 140 -4.44 -13.36 -25.89
N ILE A 141 -3.54 -12.39 -25.70
CA ILE A 141 -2.21 -12.64 -25.16
C ILE A 141 -2.21 -12.26 -23.68
N PHE A 142 -1.83 -13.22 -22.83
CA PHE A 142 -1.57 -12.98 -21.42
C PHE A 142 -0.07 -12.90 -21.18
N CYS A 143 0.42 -11.77 -20.65
CA CYS A 143 1.82 -11.57 -20.28
C CYS A 143 1.90 -11.23 -18.79
N SER A 144 2.57 -12.08 -18.01
CA SER A 144 2.92 -11.82 -16.62
C SER A 144 4.43 -11.88 -16.46
N ILE A 145 5.02 -10.77 -15.99
CA ILE A 145 6.44 -10.69 -15.62
C ILE A 145 6.67 -10.94 -14.11
N GLY A 146 5.59 -11.25 -13.38
CA GLY A 146 5.60 -11.38 -11.92
C GLY A 146 5.59 -10.04 -11.18
N ASN A 147 5.48 -10.14 -9.85
CA ASN A 147 5.41 -9.00 -8.94
C ASN A 147 6.59 -8.93 -7.96
N ASP A 148 7.63 -9.76 -8.16
CA ASP A 148 8.79 -9.73 -7.28
C ASP A 148 9.62 -8.47 -7.47
N ARG A 149 10.11 -7.96 -6.34
CA ARG A 149 11.09 -6.89 -6.28
C ARG A 149 12.29 -7.41 -5.49
N PRO A 150 13.31 -7.95 -6.16
CA PRO A 150 14.43 -8.60 -5.49
C PRO A 150 15.25 -7.62 -4.64
N ASN A 151 15.19 -6.33 -4.97
CA ASN A 151 15.87 -5.24 -4.25
C ASN A 151 15.07 -4.65 -3.08
N VAL A 152 13.86 -5.16 -2.78
CA VAL A 152 13.02 -4.69 -1.66
C VAL A 152 12.89 -5.79 -0.61
N SER A 153 13.55 -5.60 0.54
CA SER A 153 13.39 -6.53 1.67
C SER A 153 12.02 -6.36 2.33
N GLN A 154 11.34 -7.47 2.63
CA GLN A 154 10.00 -7.44 3.24
C GLN A 154 10.05 -7.83 4.72
N VAL A 155 9.47 -7.01 5.58
CA VAL A 155 9.37 -7.27 7.03
C VAL A 155 7.94 -7.13 7.49
N ILE A 156 7.42 -8.14 8.18
CA ILE A 156 6.10 -8.10 8.80
C ILE A 156 6.26 -8.35 10.29
N ARG A 157 5.69 -7.46 11.12
CA ARG A 157 5.74 -7.63 12.57
C ARG A 157 4.46 -7.19 13.25
N SER A 158 4.20 -7.81 14.40
CA SER A 158 3.20 -7.31 15.34
C SER A 158 3.64 -6.01 16.01
N MET A 159 2.68 -5.23 16.47
CA MET A 159 2.90 -4.09 17.35
C MET A 159 3.41 -4.55 18.73
N GLU A 160 4.43 -3.88 19.26
CA GLU A 160 4.93 -4.10 20.62
C GLU A 160 4.23 -3.18 21.65
N HIS A 161 3.69 -2.06 21.19
CA HIS A 161 2.97 -1.08 22.00
C HIS A 161 1.49 -0.98 21.59
N ALA A 162 0.69 -0.29 22.40
CA ALA A 162 -0.71 -0.02 22.04
C ALA A 162 -0.77 0.83 20.76
N ALA A 163 -1.64 0.49 19.82
CA ALA A 163 -1.71 1.13 18.51
C ALA A 163 -1.90 2.66 18.62
N ASN A 164 -2.71 3.12 19.57
CA ASN A 164 -2.97 4.55 19.83
C ASN A 164 -1.76 5.32 20.40
N SER A 165 -0.68 4.63 20.79
CA SER A 165 0.55 5.26 21.26
C SER A 165 1.53 5.60 20.13
N TYR A 166 1.37 4.99 18.94
CA TYR A 166 2.22 5.17 17.77
C TYR A 166 3.73 4.89 17.97
N ARG A 167 4.13 4.40 19.15
CA ARG A 167 5.54 4.15 19.52
C ARG A 167 6.24 3.11 18.64
N ASP A 168 5.48 2.21 18.03
CA ASP A 168 6.00 1.28 17.04
C ASP A 168 6.54 1.98 15.77
N LEU A 169 6.23 3.25 15.55
CA LEU A 169 6.78 4.08 14.47
C LEU A 169 8.04 4.87 14.90
N ASP A 170 8.48 4.76 16.15
CA ASP A 170 9.63 5.52 16.68
C ASP A 170 10.93 5.29 15.91
N PHE A 171 11.06 4.14 15.25
CA PHE A 171 12.24 3.80 14.43
C PHE A 171 12.37 4.66 13.16
N LEU A 172 11.28 5.30 12.71
CA LEU A 172 11.32 6.22 11.58
C LEU A 172 12.16 7.47 11.87
N ILE A 173 12.18 7.89 13.14
CA ILE A 173 12.98 9.01 13.63
C ILE A 173 13.68 8.52 14.92
N PRO A 174 14.81 7.80 14.78
CA PRO A 174 15.52 7.21 15.91
C PRO A 174 15.94 8.23 16.97
N ALA A 175 16.04 7.78 18.22
CA ALA A 175 16.64 8.61 19.26
C ALA A 175 18.11 8.92 18.91
N GLY A 176 18.47 10.21 18.89
CA GLY A 176 19.81 10.66 18.49
C GLY A 176 19.94 11.05 17.02
N THR A 177 18.85 11.16 16.26
CA THR A 177 18.86 11.84 14.95
C THR A 177 19.35 13.27 15.13
N ASN A 178 20.49 13.60 14.52
CA ASN A 178 21.12 14.93 14.61
C ASN A 178 20.99 15.72 13.31
N LYS A 179 20.63 15.06 12.20
CA LYS A 179 20.51 15.69 10.88
C LYS A 179 19.30 15.13 10.13
N PRO A 180 18.56 15.94 9.35
CA PRO A 180 17.42 15.45 8.56
C PRO A 180 17.76 14.33 7.58
N GLY A 181 18.98 14.32 7.04
CA GLY A 181 19.44 13.28 6.11
C GLY A 181 19.60 11.89 6.72
N GLU A 182 19.64 11.77 8.06
CA GLU A 182 19.65 10.46 8.75
C GLU A 182 18.26 9.81 8.79
N ILE A 183 17.19 10.59 8.55
CA ILE A 183 15.83 10.09 8.40
C ILE A 183 15.70 9.55 6.99
N LYS A 184 15.43 8.26 6.85
CA LYS A 184 15.22 7.61 5.55
C LYS A 184 14.04 8.22 4.81
N LYS A 185 14.17 8.39 3.49
CA LYS A 185 13.08 8.84 2.64
C LYS A 185 11.97 7.78 2.64
N THR A 186 10.82 8.11 3.23
CA THR A 186 9.82 7.12 3.63
C THR A 186 8.43 7.46 3.13
N PHE A 187 7.72 6.46 2.62
CA PHE A 187 6.26 6.47 2.55
C PHE A 187 5.69 5.70 3.74
N LEU A 188 4.88 6.37 4.56
CA LEU A 188 4.13 5.78 5.65
C LEU A 188 2.65 5.73 5.27
N TYR A 189 2.19 4.55 4.87
CA TYR A 189 0.79 4.32 4.53
C TYR A 189 -0.08 4.11 5.76
N THR A 190 -1.22 4.80 5.77
CA THR A 190 -2.32 4.62 6.71
C THR A 190 -3.62 4.50 5.92
N ASP A 191 -4.50 3.56 6.26
CA ASP A 191 -5.79 3.39 5.55
C ASP A 191 -6.84 4.45 5.93
N ASP A 192 -6.62 5.17 7.04
CA ASP A 192 -7.52 6.22 7.53
C ASP A 192 -6.80 7.56 7.69
N ILE A 193 -7.41 8.62 7.16
CA ILE A 193 -6.83 9.98 7.19
C ILE A 193 -6.68 10.50 8.63
N LYS A 194 -7.58 10.14 9.56
CA LYS A 194 -7.49 10.59 10.95
C LYS A 194 -6.34 9.89 11.68
N ASP A 195 -6.15 8.60 11.43
CA ASP A 195 -5.00 7.85 11.94
C ASP A 195 -3.69 8.39 11.36
N GLY A 196 -3.68 8.74 10.07
CA GLY A 196 -2.59 9.48 9.42
C GLY A 196 -2.26 10.81 10.11
N GLY A 197 -3.28 11.59 10.48
CA GLY A 197 -3.07 12.83 11.25
C GLY A 197 -2.34 12.60 12.58
N LYS A 198 -2.76 11.57 13.33
CA LYS A 198 -2.16 11.24 14.63
C LYS A 198 -0.75 10.67 14.51
N THR A 199 -0.44 9.90 13.47
CA THR A 199 0.94 9.43 13.23
C THR A 199 1.85 10.60 12.88
N ILE A 200 1.37 11.60 12.14
CA ILE A 200 2.12 12.84 11.85
C ILE A 200 2.42 13.60 13.14
N ASP A 201 1.44 13.80 14.01
CA ASP A 201 1.63 14.49 15.29
C ASP A 201 2.69 13.78 16.15
N HIS A 202 2.59 12.45 16.25
CA HIS A 202 3.56 11.63 16.97
C HIS A 202 4.98 11.74 16.40
N LEU A 203 5.13 11.64 15.08
CA LEU A 203 6.44 11.72 14.42
C LEU A 203 7.04 13.13 14.52
N ASN A 204 6.23 14.18 14.35
CA ASN A 204 6.70 15.57 14.50
C ASN A 204 7.19 15.87 15.91
N ALA A 205 6.57 15.29 16.95
CA ALA A 205 7.05 15.41 18.33
C ALA A 205 8.44 14.78 18.54
N ARG A 206 8.86 13.86 17.66
CA ARG A 206 10.19 13.22 17.69
C ARG A 206 11.24 13.97 16.87
N VAL A 207 10.83 14.86 15.97
CA VAL A 207 11.77 15.67 15.18
C VAL A 207 12.53 16.61 16.15
N PRO A 208 13.87 16.69 16.06
CA PRO A 208 14.65 17.63 16.86
C PRO A 208 14.12 19.06 16.71
N GLU A 209 14.10 19.83 17.81
CA GLU A 209 13.53 21.19 17.87
C GLU A 209 13.98 22.07 16.70
N GLU A 210 15.28 22.06 16.41
CA GLU A 210 15.93 22.83 15.35
C GLU A 210 15.43 22.52 13.92
N TYR A 211 14.77 21.38 13.72
CA TYR A 211 14.27 20.95 12.41
C TYR A 211 12.74 20.90 12.33
N ARG A 212 11.99 21.14 13.42
CA ARG A 212 10.53 21.03 13.40
C ARG A 212 9.87 21.98 12.41
N SER A 213 10.39 23.20 12.29
CA SER A 213 9.90 24.22 11.34
C SER A 213 10.09 23.83 9.87
N ARG A 214 11.01 22.89 9.56
CA ARG A 214 11.28 22.43 8.19
C ARG A 214 10.19 21.53 7.63
N GLY A 215 9.31 21.00 8.47
CA GLY A 215 8.21 20.14 8.02
C GLY A 215 8.67 18.82 7.41
N LEU A 216 9.58 18.11 8.07
CA LEU A 216 10.15 16.85 7.58
C LEU A 216 9.12 15.72 7.42
N VAL A 217 7.97 15.82 8.09
CA VAL A 217 6.85 14.87 8.02
C VAL A 217 5.61 15.62 7.56
N ARG A 218 4.99 15.19 6.45
CA ARG A 218 3.80 15.85 5.88
C ARG A 218 2.71 14.86 5.48
N PRO A 219 1.42 15.25 5.62
CA PRO A 219 0.32 14.47 5.07
C PRO A 219 0.32 14.54 3.54
N TYR A 220 -0.09 13.44 2.91
CA TYR A 220 -0.39 13.38 1.49
C TYR A 220 -1.60 12.47 1.24
N ASN A 221 -2.78 13.05 1.05
CA ASN A 221 -4.01 12.30 0.82
C ASN A 221 -5.00 13.10 -0.03
N ALA A 222 -6.09 12.45 -0.46
CA ALA A 222 -7.10 13.04 -1.33
C ALA A 222 -7.88 14.22 -0.71
N GLY A 223 -7.82 14.41 0.61
CA GLY A 223 -8.41 15.55 1.29
C GLY A 223 -7.60 16.86 1.13
N MET A 224 -6.39 16.77 0.59
CA MET A 224 -5.52 17.94 0.37
C MET A 224 -5.77 18.56 -1.01
N SER A 225 -5.64 19.89 -1.10
CA SER A 225 -5.77 20.62 -2.36
C SER A 225 -4.75 20.14 -3.39
N ARG A 226 -5.06 20.33 -4.68
CA ARG A 226 -4.14 20.00 -5.78
C ARG A 226 -2.80 20.71 -5.60
N GLN A 227 -2.83 22.03 -5.38
CA GLN A 227 -1.63 22.85 -5.17
C GLN A 227 -0.76 22.30 -4.03
N TYR A 228 -1.36 22.01 -2.88
CA TYR A 228 -0.62 21.47 -1.74
C TYR A 228 0.07 20.14 -2.09
N ARG A 229 -0.63 19.24 -2.79
CA ARG A 229 -0.07 17.94 -3.18
C ARG A 229 1.10 18.12 -4.15
N GLU A 230 0.99 19.03 -5.12
CA GLU A 230 2.07 19.36 -6.04
C GLU A 230 3.31 19.91 -5.30
N ASP A 231 3.11 20.87 -4.39
CA ASP A 231 4.19 21.48 -3.61
C ASP A 231 4.89 20.46 -2.70
N VAL A 232 4.11 19.68 -1.95
CA VAL A 232 4.63 18.67 -1.02
C VAL A 232 5.36 17.56 -1.78
N MET A 233 4.85 17.13 -2.94
CA MET A 233 5.52 16.14 -3.77
C MET A 233 6.85 16.67 -4.30
N ALA A 234 6.91 17.93 -4.74
CA ALA A 234 8.15 18.56 -5.17
C ALA A 234 9.19 18.63 -4.03
N LEU A 235 8.77 19.04 -2.83
CA LEU A 235 9.63 19.09 -1.65
C LEU A 235 10.09 17.71 -1.18
N PHE A 236 9.25 16.68 -1.31
CA PHE A 236 9.64 15.30 -1.03
C PHE A 236 10.62 14.77 -2.08
N LYS A 237 10.38 14.99 -3.37
CA LYS A 237 11.32 14.65 -4.45
C LYS A 237 12.70 15.28 -4.20
N ALA A 238 12.74 16.56 -3.80
CA ALA A 238 13.96 17.28 -3.43
C ALA A 238 14.63 16.83 -2.11
N GLY A 239 14.00 15.91 -1.37
CA GLY A 239 14.53 15.37 -0.11
C GLY A 239 14.40 16.29 1.10
N ILE A 240 13.68 17.41 0.99
CA ILE A 240 13.39 18.34 2.09
C ILE A 240 12.42 17.69 3.07
N ILE A 241 11.31 17.15 2.53
CA ILE A 241 10.42 16.29 3.30
C ILE A 241 11.03 14.89 3.29
N ARG A 242 11.10 14.25 4.46
CA ARG A 242 11.70 12.92 4.64
C ARG A 242 10.65 11.83 4.77
N ILE A 243 9.48 12.13 5.32
CA ILE A 243 8.39 11.16 5.50
C ILE A 243 7.10 11.75 4.94
N LEU A 244 6.50 11.08 3.95
CA LEU A 244 5.12 11.34 3.56
C LEU A 244 4.20 10.33 4.23
N VAL A 245 3.23 10.83 4.99
CA VAL A 245 2.17 10.02 5.57
C VAL A 245 0.98 10.05 4.63
N CYS A 246 0.66 8.91 4.04
CA CYS A 246 -0.20 8.85 2.88
C CYS A 246 -1.27 7.75 2.94
N THR A 247 -2.32 7.95 2.14
CA THR A 247 -3.20 6.87 1.69
C THR A 247 -2.75 6.42 0.29
N ASP A 248 -3.53 5.59 -0.41
CA ASP A 248 -3.21 5.17 -1.79
C ASP A 248 -3.02 6.33 -2.78
N ALA A 249 -3.51 7.53 -2.43
CA ALA A 249 -3.32 8.74 -3.22
C ALA A 249 -1.86 9.10 -3.53
N ALA A 250 -0.88 8.68 -2.70
CA ALA A 250 0.54 8.94 -2.95
C ALA A 250 1.23 7.88 -3.82
N GLY A 251 0.76 6.63 -3.75
CA GLY A 251 1.40 5.51 -4.45
C GLY A 251 1.05 5.43 -5.92
N MET A 252 -0.13 5.93 -6.29
CA MET A 252 -0.62 5.87 -7.65
C MET A 252 -0.16 7.09 -8.47
N GLY A 253 0.77 6.87 -9.38
CA GLY A 253 1.19 7.88 -10.37
C GLY A 253 2.45 8.68 -10.03
N CYS A 254 2.96 8.62 -8.80
CA CYS A 254 4.21 9.29 -8.47
C CYS A 254 5.41 8.37 -8.77
N ASP A 255 6.24 8.73 -9.74
CA ASP A 255 7.53 8.07 -9.95
C ASP A 255 8.62 8.73 -9.10
N ILE A 256 8.99 8.07 -8.00
CA ILE A 256 10.05 8.50 -7.10
C ILE A 256 11.03 7.34 -6.99
N SER A 257 12.21 7.53 -7.58
CA SER A 257 13.18 6.46 -7.71
C SER A 257 13.80 6.08 -6.38
N ASP A 258 14.04 7.02 -5.48
CA ASP A 258 14.92 6.92 -4.31
C ASP A 258 14.21 6.69 -2.96
N ILE A 259 12.99 6.12 -2.95
CA ILE A 259 12.31 5.78 -1.69
C ILE A 259 13.05 4.61 -1.01
N GLU A 260 13.62 4.86 0.16
CA GLU A 260 14.41 3.88 0.92
C GLU A 260 13.54 2.93 1.74
N LEU A 261 12.40 3.44 2.22
CA LEU A 261 11.54 2.73 3.16
C LEU A 261 10.05 2.95 2.81
N VAL A 262 9.30 1.85 2.78
CA VAL A 262 7.84 1.88 2.80
C VAL A 262 7.38 1.26 4.11
N VAL A 263 6.47 1.92 4.81
CA VAL A 263 5.84 1.40 6.02
C VAL A 263 4.34 1.38 5.84
N GLN A 264 3.72 0.23 6.09
CA GLN A 264 2.28 0.06 6.19
C GLN A 264 1.92 0.00 7.67
N TRP A 265 1.15 0.98 8.15
CA TRP A 265 0.62 0.98 9.50
C TRP A 265 -0.75 0.30 9.54
N LYS A 266 -0.83 -0.78 10.33
CA LYS A 266 -1.96 -1.74 10.40
C LYS A 266 -2.09 -2.60 9.15
N ALA A 267 -2.77 -3.74 9.29
CA ALA A 267 -3.01 -4.62 8.15
C ALA A 267 -3.91 -3.88 7.12
N PRO A 268 -3.51 -3.84 5.83
CA PRO A 268 -4.37 -3.28 4.79
C PRO A 268 -5.58 -4.18 4.53
N GLN A 269 -6.52 -3.73 3.71
CA GLN A 269 -7.72 -4.51 3.41
C GLN A 269 -7.42 -5.84 2.69
N ASN A 270 -6.46 -5.82 1.76
CA ASN A 270 -6.11 -6.97 0.92
C ASN A 270 -4.61 -7.00 0.61
N LEU A 271 -4.15 -8.15 0.14
CA LEU A 271 -2.74 -8.37 -0.21
C LEU A 271 -2.28 -7.52 -1.40
N SER A 272 -3.13 -7.31 -2.41
CA SER A 272 -2.76 -6.47 -3.56
C SER A 272 -2.42 -5.04 -3.15
N SER A 273 -3.16 -4.45 -2.20
CA SER A 273 -2.83 -3.13 -1.65
C SER A 273 -1.44 -3.11 -1.01
N TRP A 274 -1.08 -4.15 -0.25
CA TRP A 274 0.27 -4.28 0.30
C TRP A 274 1.33 -4.35 -0.80
N VAL A 275 1.15 -5.21 -1.81
CA VAL A 275 2.12 -5.39 -2.90
C VAL A 275 2.34 -4.09 -3.68
N GLN A 276 1.26 -3.37 -4.00
CA GLN A 276 1.35 -2.08 -4.69
C GLN A 276 2.11 -1.04 -3.86
N ARG A 277 1.79 -0.93 -2.56
CA ARG A 277 2.45 0.01 -1.64
C ARG A 277 3.91 -0.34 -1.42
N ALA A 278 4.22 -1.60 -1.12
CA ALA A 278 5.58 -2.09 -0.93
C ALA A 278 6.46 -1.89 -2.17
N GLY A 279 5.87 -2.04 -3.37
CA GLY A 279 6.52 -1.79 -4.66
C GLY A 279 6.93 -0.33 -4.90
N CYS A 280 6.52 0.62 -4.06
CA CYS A 280 7.01 2.00 -4.12
C CYS A 280 8.46 2.13 -3.62
N ALA A 281 8.96 1.18 -2.83
CA ALA A 281 10.35 1.20 -2.38
C ALA A 281 11.32 0.92 -3.55
N ALA A 282 12.45 1.63 -3.52
CA ALA A 282 13.64 1.39 -4.34
C ALA A 282 13.37 1.16 -5.84
N ARG A 283 12.72 2.12 -6.53
CA ARG A 283 12.46 2.03 -7.97
C ARG A 283 13.68 2.34 -8.85
N GLY A 284 14.61 3.15 -8.34
CA GLY A 284 15.85 3.47 -9.02
C GLY A 284 16.73 2.26 -9.30
N ALA A 285 17.58 2.37 -10.32
CA ALA A 285 18.59 1.34 -10.60
C ALA A 285 19.66 1.31 -9.50
N GLY A 286 20.07 0.11 -9.09
CA GLY A 286 21.18 -0.10 -8.14
C GLY A 286 20.88 0.23 -6.68
N ILE A 287 19.66 0.63 -6.34
CA ILE A 287 19.26 0.89 -4.95
C ILE A 287 18.49 -0.29 -4.37
N SER A 288 18.62 -0.48 -3.06
CA SER A 288 17.85 -1.45 -2.28
C SER A 288 17.02 -0.72 -1.24
N GLY A 289 15.84 -1.25 -0.95
CA GLY A 289 14.91 -0.66 -0.01
C GLY A 289 14.28 -1.70 0.92
N MET A 290 13.44 -1.22 1.82
CA MET A 290 12.70 -2.08 2.73
C MET A 290 11.22 -1.72 2.73
N ALA A 291 10.36 -2.73 2.79
CA ALA A 291 8.93 -2.58 3.03
C ALA A 291 8.58 -3.24 4.36
N VAL A 292 7.95 -2.49 5.26
CA VAL A 292 7.61 -2.93 6.62
C VAL A 292 6.10 -2.86 6.83
N MET A 293 5.47 -3.98 7.18
CA MET A 293 4.08 -4.01 7.62
C MET A 293 4.04 -4.20 9.14
N ILE A 294 3.40 -3.26 9.84
CA ILE A 294 3.22 -3.31 11.29
C ILE A 294 1.74 -3.56 11.55
N VAL A 295 1.41 -4.72 12.12
CA VAL A 295 0.02 -5.14 12.31
C VAL A 295 -0.31 -5.32 13.79
N GLU A 296 -1.59 -5.19 14.14
CA GLU A 296 -2.08 -5.51 15.46
C GLU A 296 -1.81 -6.97 15.82
N LYS A 297 -1.62 -7.27 17.11
CA LYS A 297 -1.39 -8.66 17.57
C LYS A 297 -2.53 -9.60 17.17
N SER A 298 -3.77 -9.10 17.17
CA SER A 298 -4.94 -9.86 16.74
C SER A 298 -4.85 -10.34 15.29
N ALA A 299 -4.11 -9.65 14.41
CA ALA A 299 -3.91 -10.10 13.02
C ALA A 299 -3.17 -11.44 12.94
N PHE A 300 -2.38 -11.80 13.95
CA PHE A 300 -1.74 -13.11 14.07
C PHE A 300 -2.66 -14.19 14.66
N GLU A 301 -3.83 -13.81 15.16
CA GLU A 301 -4.81 -14.67 15.80
C GLU A 301 -6.07 -14.89 14.93
N THR A 302 -6.31 -14.01 13.95
CA THR A 302 -7.43 -14.09 13.00
C THR A 302 -7.42 -15.39 12.21
N SER A 303 -8.56 -16.08 12.12
CA SER A 303 -8.70 -17.23 11.23
C SER A 303 -8.67 -16.77 9.76
N PRO A 304 -7.86 -17.39 8.87
CA PRO A 304 -7.75 -17.00 7.46
C PRO A 304 -9.07 -17.07 6.66
N ILE A 305 -10.07 -17.78 7.18
CA ILE A 305 -11.32 -18.12 6.48
C ILE A 305 -12.47 -17.14 6.82
N THR A 306 -12.41 -16.41 7.94
CA THR A 306 -13.56 -15.63 8.45
C THR A 306 -13.41 -14.11 8.38
N SER A 307 -12.36 -13.56 7.76
CA SER A 307 -12.14 -12.11 7.68
C SER A 307 -12.99 -11.43 6.60
N GLY A 308 -14.31 -11.56 6.70
CA GLY A 308 -15.29 -11.06 5.74
C GLY A 308 -16.52 -10.43 6.38
N SER A 309 -16.37 -9.74 7.52
CA SER A 309 -17.30 -8.71 8.01
C SER A 309 -16.77 -8.14 9.33
N VAL A 310 -16.45 -6.84 9.35
CA VAL A 310 -16.36 -6.10 10.61
C VAL A 310 -17.64 -5.30 10.72
N ASP A 311 -18.72 -5.97 11.13
CA ASP A 311 -19.87 -5.29 11.71
C ASP A 311 -19.64 -5.19 13.23
N ASN A 312 -19.83 -3.97 13.76
CA ASN A 312 -19.67 -3.64 15.18
C ASN A 312 -20.47 -4.62 16.07
N PRO A 313 -19.87 -5.23 17.11
CA PRO A 313 -20.66 -6.03 18.04
C PRO A 313 -21.46 -5.11 18.95
N VAL A 314 -22.78 -5.06 18.70
CA VAL A 314 -23.77 -4.66 19.70
C VAL A 314 -23.64 -5.59 20.90
N SER A 315 -23.64 -5.01 22.09
CA SER A 315 -23.45 -5.71 23.36
C SER A 315 -24.52 -6.79 23.57
N THR A 316 -24.08 -8.03 23.79
CA THR A 316 -24.89 -9.01 24.51
C THR A 316 -24.02 -9.66 25.59
N VAL A 317 -24.45 -9.46 26.83
CA VAL A 317 -23.83 -9.97 28.06
C VAL A 317 -24.06 -11.48 28.15
N PRO A 318 -23.03 -12.32 28.36
CA PRO A 318 -23.23 -13.68 28.81
C PRO A 318 -23.04 -13.78 30.32
N THR A 319 -24.05 -14.40 30.93
CA THR A 319 -24.21 -14.74 32.33
C THR A 319 -23.13 -15.69 32.86
N ARG A 320 -22.82 -15.52 34.15
CA ARG A 320 -21.90 -16.32 34.96
C ARG A 320 -22.26 -17.82 34.94
N ALA A 321 -21.25 -18.66 34.71
CA ALA A 321 -21.23 -20.04 35.20
C ALA A 321 -19.93 -20.31 35.97
N ARG A 322 -20.08 -20.76 37.22
CA ARG A 322 -19.02 -21.12 38.17
C ARG A 322 -18.40 -22.47 37.78
N GLY A 323 -17.07 -22.55 37.77
CA GLY A 323 -16.35 -23.82 37.73
C GLY A 323 -15.04 -23.71 38.54
N ARG A 324 -15.00 -24.35 39.71
CA ARG A 324 -13.83 -24.48 40.59
C ARG A 324 -12.86 -25.51 40.01
N GLY A 325 -11.56 -25.22 40.03
CA GLY A 325 -10.50 -26.21 39.81
C GLY A 325 -9.14 -25.67 40.26
N ARG A 326 -8.68 -26.12 41.44
CA ARG A 326 -7.36 -25.82 42.01
C ARG A 326 -6.29 -26.68 41.34
N GLY A 327 -5.11 -26.09 41.09
CA GLY A 327 -3.89 -26.82 40.77
C GLY A 327 -2.67 -25.92 40.97
N ARG A 328 -2.01 -26.05 42.13
CA ARG A 328 -0.72 -25.44 42.46
C ARG A 328 0.40 -26.20 41.74
N GLY A 329 1.31 -25.48 41.09
CA GLY A 329 2.58 -26.01 40.60
C GLY A 329 3.68 -24.96 40.69
N THR A 330 4.47 -25.04 41.76
CA THR A 330 5.68 -24.25 42.00
C THR A 330 6.83 -24.78 41.14
N GLY A 331 7.53 -23.90 40.42
CA GLY A 331 8.75 -24.25 39.70
C GLY A 331 9.57 -23.01 39.37
N GLY A 332 10.42 -22.58 40.29
CA GLY A 332 11.43 -21.57 40.03
C GLY A 332 12.57 -22.15 39.21
N ARG A 333 13.10 -21.39 38.24
CA ARG A 333 14.44 -21.60 37.69
C ARG A 333 15.07 -20.25 37.35
N GLY A 334 16.23 -20.03 37.95
CA GLY A 334 17.01 -18.80 37.90
C GLY A 334 17.51 -18.44 36.51
N GLY A 335 17.63 -17.14 36.30
CA GLY A 335 18.25 -16.56 35.13
C GLY A 335 19.76 -16.40 35.34
N HIS A 336 20.54 -16.88 34.38
CA HIS A 336 21.81 -16.30 34.00
C HIS A 336 21.92 -16.35 32.47
N GLY A 337 22.21 -15.19 31.88
CA GLY A 337 22.07 -14.94 30.45
C GLY A 337 23.28 -15.31 29.61
N LYS A 338 23.02 -15.43 28.30
CA LYS A 338 23.93 -15.01 27.23
C LYS A 338 23.10 -14.25 26.18
N ARG A 339 23.47 -12.98 25.99
CA ARG A 339 22.82 -11.94 25.19
C ARG A 339 23.37 -11.93 23.76
N GLY A 340 22.50 -11.60 22.80
CA GLY A 340 22.86 -11.22 21.43
C GLY A 340 22.81 -12.39 20.44
N GLY A 341 21.75 -12.49 19.63
CA GLY A 341 21.68 -13.42 18.50
C GLY A 341 20.42 -14.29 18.42
N LYS A 342 19.81 -14.66 19.57
CA LYS A 342 18.62 -15.54 19.61
C LYS A 342 17.25 -14.83 19.58
N GLN A 343 17.19 -13.50 19.72
CA GLN A 343 15.92 -12.77 19.87
C GLN A 343 15.14 -12.53 18.56
N GLY A 344 15.80 -12.61 17.39
CA GLY A 344 15.11 -12.49 16.10
C GLY A 344 14.28 -13.74 15.79
N LYS A 345 14.89 -14.91 15.98
CA LYS A 345 14.24 -16.22 15.78
C LYS A 345 13.09 -16.43 16.78
N ASP A 346 13.32 -16.09 18.05
CA ASP A 346 12.28 -16.11 19.09
C ASP A 346 11.11 -15.18 18.79
N TYR A 347 11.28 -14.04 18.11
CA TYR A 347 10.17 -13.14 17.79
C TYR A 347 9.29 -13.73 16.67
N ALA A 348 9.92 -14.25 15.61
CA ALA A 348 9.22 -14.95 14.54
C ALA A 348 8.55 -16.24 15.06
N GLU A 349 9.20 -16.99 15.95
CA GLU A 349 8.65 -18.21 16.57
C GLU A 349 7.57 -17.92 17.64
N ARG A 350 7.62 -16.78 18.35
CA ARG A 350 6.59 -16.36 19.33
C ARG A 350 5.33 -15.79 18.69
N HIS A 351 5.42 -15.29 17.46
CA HIS A 351 4.32 -14.60 16.79
C HIS A 351 3.83 -15.29 15.51
N GLY A 352 4.66 -16.11 14.85
CA GLY A 352 4.24 -16.94 13.72
C GLY A 352 3.45 -18.14 14.22
N GLN A 353 2.18 -18.24 13.81
CA GLN A 353 1.44 -19.47 14.03
C GLN A 353 2.06 -20.56 13.12
N ARG A 354 2.45 -21.71 13.72
CA ARG A 354 2.74 -22.94 12.97
C ARG A 354 1.45 -23.53 12.42
N ARG A 355 0.85 -22.86 11.44
CA ARG A 355 -0.10 -23.49 10.54
C ARG A 355 0.51 -23.38 9.17
N ASP A 356 0.72 -24.51 8.53
CA ASP A 356 0.86 -24.54 7.08
C ASP A 356 -0.40 -23.86 6.55
N ALA A 357 -0.27 -22.58 6.23
CA ALA A 357 -1.42 -21.74 5.96
C ALA A 357 -2.03 -22.27 4.67
N ASP A 358 -3.16 -22.97 4.78
CA ASP A 358 -4.09 -23.03 3.66
C ASP A 358 -4.25 -21.59 3.18
N ILE A 359 -3.85 -21.34 1.94
CA ILE A 359 -3.99 -20.05 1.28
C ILE A 359 -5.31 -20.15 0.51
N PRO A 360 -6.47 -19.87 1.10
CA PRO A 360 -7.70 -19.80 0.33
C PRO A 360 -7.53 -18.70 -0.72
N GLN A 361 -7.33 -19.11 -1.97
CA GLN A 361 -7.15 -18.23 -3.12
C GLN A 361 -8.37 -17.32 -3.33
N ASP A 362 -9.53 -17.72 -2.81
CA ASP A 362 -10.80 -17.01 -2.91
C ASP A 362 -11.14 -16.14 -1.69
N ALA A 363 -10.26 -16.06 -0.68
CA ALA A 363 -10.54 -15.27 0.51
C ALA A 363 -10.60 -13.76 0.21
N PRO A 364 -11.51 -13.00 0.87
CA PRO A 364 -11.67 -11.56 0.64
C PRO A 364 -10.40 -10.72 0.84
N ALA A 365 -9.49 -11.17 1.72
CA ALA A 365 -8.23 -10.49 1.99
C ALA A 365 -7.10 -10.90 1.02
N GLU A 366 -7.39 -11.68 -0.02
CA GLU A 366 -6.43 -12.14 -1.04
C GLU A 366 -5.18 -12.82 -0.44
N GLY A 367 -5.35 -13.65 0.59
CA GLY A 367 -4.24 -14.32 1.24
C GLY A 367 -3.36 -13.43 2.12
N LEU A 368 -3.78 -12.20 2.44
CA LEU A 368 -3.03 -11.29 3.34
C LEU A 368 -2.70 -11.94 4.68
N TYR A 369 -3.63 -12.66 5.30
CA TYR A 369 -3.36 -13.33 6.58
C TYR A 369 -2.40 -14.50 6.44
N ALA A 370 -2.38 -15.20 5.30
CA ALA A 370 -1.34 -16.18 5.02
C ALA A 370 0.04 -15.49 4.93
N LEU A 371 0.11 -14.30 4.29
CA LEU A 371 1.33 -13.51 4.28
C LEU A 371 1.75 -13.11 5.70
N ILE A 372 0.84 -12.67 6.57
CA ILE A 372 1.15 -12.21 7.93
C ILE A 372 1.59 -13.37 8.84
N GLN A 373 0.81 -14.45 8.85
CA GLN A 373 0.88 -15.49 9.87
C GLN A 373 1.87 -16.61 9.54
N SER A 374 2.16 -16.82 8.25
CA SER A 374 3.02 -17.92 7.82
C SER A 374 4.48 -17.72 8.23
N MET A 375 5.15 -18.85 8.47
CA MET A 375 6.60 -18.96 8.68
C MET A 375 7.34 -19.34 7.39
N VAL A 376 6.65 -19.31 6.25
CA VAL A 376 7.21 -19.46 4.91
C VAL A 376 7.77 -18.12 4.44
N CYS A 377 8.78 -18.15 3.59
CA CYS A 377 9.31 -16.95 2.93
C CYS A 377 8.19 -16.08 2.35
N ARG A 378 8.17 -14.79 2.68
CA ARG A 378 7.15 -13.84 2.22
C ARG A 378 7.00 -13.86 0.69
N ARG A 379 8.11 -13.97 -0.05
CA ARG A 379 8.10 -14.06 -1.53
C ARG A 379 7.46 -15.34 -2.06
N ILE A 380 7.62 -16.47 -1.37
CA ILE A 380 6.99 -17.73 -1.77
C ILE A 380 5.47 -17.61 -1.60
N ILE A 381 5.01 -16.99 -0.50
CA ILE A 381 3.58 -16.73 -0.31
C ILE A 381 3.04 -15.82 -1.43
N LEU A 382 3.73 -14.72 -1.75
CA LEU A 382 3.35 -13.85 -2.87
C LEU A 382 3.32 -14.61 -4.20
N ALA A 383 4.34 -15.41 -4.49
CA ALA A 383 4.40 -16.21 -5.71
C ALA A 383 3.18 -17.15 -5.83
N ASN A 384 2.83 -17.84 -4.74
CA ASN A 384 1.67 -18.72 -4.71
C ASN A 384 0.33 -18.00 -4.90
N VAL A 385 0.15 -16.85 -4.23
CA VAL A 385 -1.13 -16.10 -4.31
C VAL A 385 -1.35 -15.51 -5.71
N PHE A 386 -0.30 -15.01 -6.35
CA PHE A 386 -0.38 -14.37 -7.66
C PHE A 386 -0.12 -15.35 -8.83
N GLY A 387 0.15 -16.63 -8.56
CA GLY A 387 0.46 -17.63 -9.60
C GLY A 387 1.78 -17.35 -10.33
N ASN A 388 2.74 -16.71 -9.65
CA ASN A 388 4.06 -16.40 -10.20
C ASN A 388 5.07 -17.50 -9.83
N ASN A 389 6.15 -17.59 -10.60
CA ASN A 389 7.30 -18.41 -10.20
C ASN A 389 8.04 -17.76 -9.03
N PRO A 390 8.44 -18.52 -8.00
CA PRO A 390 9.18 -17.97 -6.88
C PRO A 390 10.56 -17.47 -7.35
N PRO A 391 10.95 -16.23 -7.01
CA PRO A 391 12.20 -15.63 -7.46
C PRO A 391 13.40 -16.21 -6.73
N ALA A 392 14.54 -16.28 -7.43
CA ALA A 392 15.84 -16.62 -6.83
C ALA A 392 16.49 -15.37 -6.20
N VAL A 393 16.21 -15.11 -4.92
CA VAL A 393 16.79 -13.97 -4.18
C VAL A 393 17.75 -14.46 -3.10
N SER A 394 18.85 -13.74 -2.87
CA SER A 394 19.75 -14.04 -1.76
C SER A 394 19.01 -13.98 -0.42
N LYS A 395 19.34 -14.88 0.51
CA LYS A 395 18.64 -14.94 1.80
C LYS A 395 18.74 -13.63 2.58
N GLU A 396 19.83 -12.89 2.42
CA GLU A 396 20.14 -11.66 3.16
C GLU A 396 19.19 -10.50 2.83
N ALA A 397 18.88 -10.28 1.55
CA ALA A 397 18.00 -9.19 1.09
C ALA A 397 16.53 -9.62 0.96
N CYS A 398 16.20 -10.87 1.31
CA CYS A 398 14.89 -11.44 1.06
C CYS A 398 13.81 -10.88 2.02
N CYS A 399 13.54 -11.55 3.13
CA CYS A 399 12.48 -11.15 4.05
C CYS A 399 12.83 -11.49 5.49
N ASP A 400 12.04 -11.00 6.44
CA ASP A 400 12.24 -11.22 7.88
C ASP A 400 12.34 -12.70 8.28
N ILE A 401 11.65 -13.59 7.56
CA ILE A 401 11.73 -15.03 7.76
C ILE A 401 13.06 -15.61 7.27
N CYS A 402 13.55 -15.17 6.11
CA CYS A 402 14.82 -15.63 5.54
C CYS A 402 16.04 -15.01 6.23
N ASN A 403 15.90 -13.76 6.71
CA ASN A 403 16.91 -13.01 7.41
C ASN A 403 16.29 -12.24 8.60
N PRO A 404 16.28 -12.83 9.80
CA PRO A 404 15.76 -12.19 11.00
C PRO A 404 16.50 -10.92 11.44
N LYS A 405 17.70 -10.63 10.92
CA LYS A 405 18.42 -9.38 11.23
C LYS A 405 17.71 -8.15 10.67
N LEU A 406 16.82 -8.32 9.68
CA LEU A 406 16.02 -7.21 9.14
C LEU A 406 15.13 -6.55 10.20
N PHE A 407 14.82 -7.22 11.31
CA PHE A 407 14.10 -6.62 12.43
C PHE A 407 14.90 -5.54 13.18
N ASP A 408 16.24 -5.61 13.16
CA ASP A 408 17.08 -4.74 14.01
C ASP A 408 16.91 -3.25 13.65
N GLY A 409 16.62 -2.96 12.37
CA GLY A 409 16.40 -1.60 11.89
C GLY A 409 14.96 -1.08 11.99
N VAL A 410 14.00 -1.90 12.44
CA VAL A 410 12.57 -1.56 12.39
C VAL A 410 11.81 -1.82 13.69
N ARG A 411 12.51 -2.27 14.74
CA ARG A 411 11.94 -2.40 16.08
C ARG A 411 11.76 -1.02 16.72
N PRO A 412 10.72 -0.82 17.53
CA PRO A 412 10.58 0.41 18.30
C PRO A 412 11.82 0.66 19.15
N SER A 413 12.16 1.94 19.32
CA SER A 413 13.24 2.34 20.21
C SER A 413 12.96 1.80 21.62
N LYS A 414 13.93 1.12 22.24
CA LYS A 414 13.82 0.72 23.64
C LYS A 414 13.54 1.99 24.43
N SER A 415 12.43 2.02 25.19
CA SER A 415 12.11 3.17 26.03
C SER A 415 13.34 3.49 26.88
N VAL A 416 13.82 4.73 26.83
CA VAL A 416 14.68 5.24 27.90
C VAL A 416 13.84 5.09 29.17
N ARG A 417 14.26 4.22 30.10
CA ARG A 417 13.58 4.09 31.38
C ARG A 417 13.50 5.49 31.97
N ALA A 418 12.29 5.97 32.24
CA ALA A 418 12.11 7.18 33.02
C ALA A 418 12.97 7.04 34.28
N VAL A 419 13.93 7.96 34.47
CA VAL A 419 14.71 8.03 35.69
C VAL A 419 13.69 8.27 36.80
N ARG A 420 13.38 7.22 37.56
CA ARG A 420 12.52 7.32 38.73
C ARG A 420 13.21 8.34 39.64
N GLN A 421 12.66 9.56 39.72
CA GLN A 421 13.08 10.50 40.75
C GLN A 421 12.91 9.76 42.08
N LYS A 422 14.02 9.61 42.83
CA LYS A 422 13.95 9.07 44.19
C LYS A 422 12.97 9.96 44.94
N GLY A 423 11.85 9.39 45.37
CA GLY A 423 10.90 10.11 46.21
C GLY A 423 11.65 10.69 47.41
N ILE A 424 11.53 12.00 47.60
CA ILE A 424 12.04 12.69 48.77
C ILE A 424 11.34 12.04 49.97
N ARG A 425 12.11 11.37 50.84
CA ARG A 425 11.59 10.88 52.12
C ARG A 425 11.21 12.12 52.93
N LYS A 426 9.91 12.35 53.14
CA LYS A 426 9.46 13.28 54.18
C LYS A 426 9.95 12.71 55.52
N GLY A 427 10.77 13.49 56.22
CA GLY A 427 11.17 13.18 57.59
C GLY A 427 9.95 13.18 58.52
N PRO A 428 10.04 12.52 59.70
CA PRO A 428 8.96 12.52 60.67
C PRO A 428 8.65 13.97 61.13
N PRO A 429 7.38 14.27 61.46
CA PRO A 429 7.00 15.59 61.95
C PRO A 429 7.76 15.91 63.24
N SER A 430 8.33 17.11 63.30
CA SER A 430 8.97 17.63 64.51
C SER A 430 7.87 18.10 65.47
N ASP A 431 7.64 17.32 66.53
CA ASP A 431 6.93 17.79 67.71
C ASP A 431 7.90 18.62 68.55
N THR A 432 7.81 19.95 68.47
CA THR A 432 8.30 20.85 69.50
C THR A 432 7.30 21.97 69.72
N VAL A 433 6.90 22.07 70.99
CA VAL A 433 6.05 23.07 71.66
C VAL A 433 6.63 24.46 71.56
#